data_AF-A0A1U7VF44-F1
#
_entry.id   AF-A0A1U7VF44-F1
#
_cell.length_a   1.000
_cell.length_b   1.000
_cell.length_c   1.000
_cell.angle_alpha   90.00
_cell.angle_beta   90.00
_cell.angle_gamma   90.00
#
_symmetry.space_group_name_H-M   'P 1'
#
loop_
_entity.id
_entity.type
_entity.pdbx_description
1 polymer ?
#
loop_
_entity_poly.entity_id
_entity_poly.type
_entity_poly.pdbx_seq_one_letter_code
_entity_poly.pdbx_strand_id
1 'polypeptide(L)'
;MRKRERENPCGVCGHYHKYEEGEVCGICGHRMPAVSEKGIQLSAFPSEILPEFLFLGSYDNASRAELLKTFGISRILNTVPACQNLYKNSFTYHCLQDDQNLPFDDAIQFLEQCEKDRARVLVHCMLGKNRSAAIVIAYLMKSRRWNLAQSLQWVKERRPSVDLTQGLHTLLSL
;
A
#
# COMPACT_ATOMS: atom_id res chain seq x y z
N MET A 1 -41.59 -12.75 11.33
CA MET A 1 -40.46 -12.63 10.39
C MET A 1 -39.33 -11.87 11.07
N ARG A 2 -38.26 -12.55 11.48
CA ARG A 2 -37.09 -11.90 12.10
C ARG A 2 -36.36 -11.09 11.02
N LYS A 3 -36.25 -9.77 11.21
CA LYS A 3 -35.38 -8.91 10.40
C LYS A 3 -33.98 -9.50 10.46
N ARG A 4 -33.42 -9.91 9.32
CA ARG A 4 -32.00 -10.29 9.25
C ARG A 4 -31.19 -9.07 9.67
N GLU A 5 -30.41 -9.21 10.73
CA GLU A 5 -29.43 -8.21 11.13
C GLU A 5 -28.55 -7.93 9.91
N ARG A 6 -28.44 -6.64 9.53
CA ARG A 6 -27.55 -6.25 8.44
C ARG A 6 -26.13 -6.39 8.97
N GLU A 7 -25.50 -7.52 8.71
CA GLU A 7 -24.07 -7.68 8.90
C GLU A 7 -23.36 -6.56 8.11
N ASN A 8 -22.46 -5.82 8.73
CA ASN A 8 -21.70 -4.80 8.01
C ASN A 8 -20.75 -5.49 7.03
N PRO A 9 -20.56 -4.94 5.81
CA PRO A 9 -19.59 -5.48 4.88
C PRO A 9 -18.19 -5.42 5.50
N CYS A 10 -17.37 -6.43 5.20
CA CYS A 10 -15.99 -6.50 5.64
C CYS A 10 -15.23 -5.19 5.31
N GLY A 11 -14.57 -4.60 6.32
CA GLY A 11 -13.81 -3.37 6.15
C GLY A 11 -12.58 -3.49 5.24
N VAL A 12 -12.22 -4.71 4.84
CA VAL A 12 -11.05 -4.99 3.98
C VAL A 12 -11.45 -5.27 2.54
N CYS A 13 -12.58 -5.94 2.26
CA CYS A 13 -12.96 -6.28 0.88
C CYS A 13 -14.35 -5.79 0.48
N GLY A 14 -15.16 -5.26 1.40
CA GLY A 14 -16.53 -4.83 1.14
C GLY A 14 -17.54 -5.97 0.94
N HIS A 15 -17.13 -7.24 1.06
CA HIS A 15 -18.03 -8.39 0.96
C HIS A 15 -18.64 -8.77 2.31
N TYR A 16 -19.79 -9.44 2.27
CA TYR A 16 -20.46 -9.98 3.45
C TYR A 16 -19.83 -11.31 3.85
N HIS A 17 -19.07 -11.28 4.94
CA HIS A 17 -18.59 -12.46 5.66
C HIS A 17 -18.29 -12.04 7.09
N LYS A 18 -18.16 -13.01 7.99
CA LYS A 18 -17.85 -12.75 9.39
C LYS A 18 -16.37 -12.45 9.58
N TYR A 19 -15.99 -11.28 9.10
CA TYR A 19 -14.65 -10.73 9.17
C TYR A 19 -14.11 -10.71 10.62
N GLU A 20 -14.95 -10.37 11.60
CA GLU A 20 -14.56 -10.32 13.02
C GLU A 20 -14.28 -11.70 13.62
N GLU A 21 -14.89 -12.76 13.07
CA GLU A 21 -14.67 -14.16 13.49
C GLU A 21 -13.47 -14.81 12.76
N GLY A 22 -12.73 -14.05 11.95
CA GLY A 22 -11.56 -14.54 11.20
C GLY A 22 -11.93 -15.44 10.01
N GLU A 23 -13.18 -15.36 9.56
CA GLU A 23 -13.69 -16.13 8.41
C GLU A 23 -13.00 -15.69 7.12
N VAL A 24 -12.56 -16.67 6.32
CA VAL A 24 -12.00 -16.42 5.00
C VAL A 24 -13.11 -15.91 4.09
N CYS A 25 -12.86 -14.81 3.39
CA CYS A 25 -13.85 -14.30 2.45
C CYS A 25 -14.11 -15.31 1.34
N GLY A 26 -15.32 -15.85 1.24
CA GLY A 26 -15.68 -16.84 0.20
C GLY A 26 -15.66 -16.32 -1.24
N ILE A 27 -15.50 -15.00 -1.44
CA ILE A 27 -15.45 -14.37 -2.77
C ILE A 27 -14.00 -14.10 -3.20
N CYS A 28 -13.18 -13.53 -2.32
CA CYS A 28 -11.82 -13.10 -2.67
C CYS A 28 -10.71 -13.86 -1.93
N GLY A 29 -11.04 -14.80 -1.05
CA GLY A 29 -10.09 -15.70 -0.40
C GLY A 29 -9.18 -15.07 0.66
N HIS A 30 -9.35 -13.78 0.98
CA HIS A 30 -8.52 -13.12 1.97
C HIS A 30 -8.83 -13.62 3.39
N ARG A 31 -7.79 -13.70 4.23
CA ARG A 31 -7.86 -14.02 5.66
C ARG A 31 -7.17 -12.90 6.45
N MET A 32 -7.74 -12.49 7.58
CA MET A 32 -7.06 -11.57 8.49
C MET A 32 -5.86 -12.24 9.16
N PRO A 33 -4.67 -11.61 9.19
CA PRO A 33 -3.63 -12.01 10.12
C PRO A 33 -4.10 -11.71 11.55
N ALA A 34 -3.91 -12.67 12.47
CA ALA A 34 -4.30 -12.53 13.87
C ALA A 34 -3.75 -11.22 14.46
N VAL A 35 -4.64 -10.38 14.96
CA VAL A 35 -4.32 -9.04 15.48
C VAL A 35 -3.61 -9.21 16.82
N SER A 36 -2.34 -8.82 16.92
CA SER A 36 -1.69 -8.61 18.21
C SER A 36 -2.22 -7.31 18.82
N GLU A 37 -2.49 -7.31 20.13
CA GLU A 37 -3.20 -6.28 20.90
C GLU A 37 -2.55 -4.88 20.94
N LYS A 38 -1.50 -4.62 20.15
CA LYS A 38 -1.04 -3.27 19.87
C LYS A 38 -1.87 -2.71 18.72
N GLY A 39 -2.91 -1.94 19.06
CA GLY A 39 -3.81 -1.30 18.11
C GLY A 39 -3.10 -0.83 16.84
N ILE A 40 -3.54 -1.32 15.69
CA ILE A 40 -2.92 -1.02 14.40
C ILE A 40 -3.18 0.46 14.11
N GLN A 41 -2.23 1.33 14.46
CA GLN A 41 -2.29 2.74 14.11
C GLN A 41 -2.09 2.84 12.58
N LEU A 42 -3.18 2.85 11.83
CA LEU A 42 -3.22 3.13 10.40
C LEU A 42 -3.45 4.63 10.23
N SER A 43 -2.60 5.28 9.44
CA SER A 43 -2.81 6.69 9.08
C SER A 43 -4.07 6.82 8.24
N ALA A 44 -4.96 7.75 8.63
CA ALA A 44 -6.17 8.08 7.88
C ALA A 44 -5.87 8.67 6.49
N PHE A 45 -4.64 9.15 6.28
CA PHE A 45 -4.18 9.77 5.04
C PHE A 45 -2.91 9.07 4.50
N PRO A 46 -2.71 9.06 3.17
CA PRO A 46 -1.42 8.70 2.60
C PRO A 46 -0.36 9.72 3.03
N SER A 47 0.86 9.25 3.25
CA SER A 47 2.01 10.09 3.61
C SER A 47 2.71 10.54 2.34
N GLU A 48 2.88 11.85 2.16
CA GLU A 48 3.69 12.40 1.07
C GLU A 48 5.17 12.18 1.36
N ILE A 49 5.82 11.35 0.54
CA ILE A 49 7.24 10.98 0.67
C ILE A 49 8.13 11.93 -0.11
N LEU A 50 7.75 12.21 -1.36
CA LEU A 50 8.38 13.21 -2.20
C LEU A 50 7.31 14.24 -2.61
N PRO A 51 7.55 15.53 -2.36
CA PRO A 51 6.59 16.58 -2.66
C PRO A 51 6.07 16.49 -4.09
N GLU A 52 4.75 16.61 -4.26
CA GLU A 52 4.08 16.69 -5.55
C GLU A 52 4.23 15.45 -6.44
N PHE A 53 4.73 14.34 -5.90
CA PHE A 53 5.04 13.15 -6.70
C PHE A 53 4.70 11.82 -6.00
N LEU A 54 5.34 11.50 -4.88
CA LEU A 54 5.33 10.14 -4.34
C LEU A 54 4.61 10.06 -2.99
N PHE A 55 3.55 9.27 -2.94
CA PHE A 55 2.75 9.04 -1.73
C PHE A 55 2.84 7.57 -1.30
N LEU A 56 2.87 7.33 0.01
CA LEU A 56 2.89 6.01 0.63
C LEU A 56 1.62 5.81 1.47
N GLY A 57 0.88 4.73 1.21
CA GLY A 57 -0.38 4.46 1.90
C GLY A 57 -0.70 3.00 2.14
N SER A 58 -1.84 2.78 2.80
CA SER A 58 -2.48 1.48 3.01
C SER A 58 -3.54 1.21 1.94
N TYR A 59 -4.12 0.00 1.96
CA TYR A 59 -5.26 -0.34 1.11
C TYR A 59 -6.49 0.54 1.41
N ASP A 60 -6.71 0.90 2.68
CA ASP A 60 -7.75 1.88 3.06
C ASP A 60 -7.53 3.24 2.41
N ASN A 61 -6.28 3.71 2.28
CA ASN A 61 -6.03 4.95 1.56
C ASN A 61 -6.34 4.80 0.05
N ALA A 62 -6.00 3.65 -0.54
CA ALA A 62 -6.27 3.34 -1.95
C ALA A 62 -7.77 3.13 -2.25
N SER A 63 -8.59 2.81 -1.25
CA SER A 63 -10.03 2.59 -1.39
C SER A 63 -10.87 3.88 -1.33
N ARG A 64 -10.25 5.04 -1.08
CA ARG A 64 -10.94 6.33 -0.95
C ARG A 64 -10.71 7.20 -2.19
N ALA A 65 -11.51 7.01 -3.25
CA ALA A 65 -11.33 7.73 -4.52
C ALA A 65 -11.33 9.26 -4.37
N GLU A 66 -12.21 9.83 -3.54
CA GLU A 66 -12.26 11.28 -3.30
C GLU A 66 -10.98 11.80 -2.66
N LEU A 67 -10.43 11.05 -1.71
CA LEU A 67 -9.15 11.37 -1.08
C LEU A 67 -8.03 11.40 -2.12
N LEU A 68 -7.94 10.37 -2.96
CA LEU A 68 -6.92 10.26 -4.01
C LEU A 68 -7.01 11.42 -5.00
N LYS A 69 -8.23 11.79 -5.41
CA LYS A 69 -8.48 12.94 -6.29
C LYS A 69 -8.07 14.26 -5.65
N THR A 70 -8.37 14.47 -4.37
CA THR A 70 -7.96 15.67 -3.63
C THR A 70 -6.44 15.81 -3.55
N PHE A 71 -5.71 14.71 -3.41
CA PHE A 71 -4.24 14.71 -3.49
C PHE A 71 -3.70 14.78 -4.93
N GLY A 72 -4.57 14.80 -5.95
CA GLY A 72 -4.18 14.83 -7.35
C GLY A 72 -3.53 13.53 -7.84
N ILE A 73 -3.69 12.43 -7.11
CA ILE A 73 -3.12 11.13 -7.48
C ILE A 73 -3.80 10.63 -8.75
N SER A 74 -3.01 10.22 -9.74
CA SER A 74 -3.48 9.69 -11.03
C SER A 74 -2.95 8.28 -11.33
N ARG A 75 -1.88 7.88 -10.66
CA ARG A 75 -1.22 6.57 -10.80
C ARG A 75 -1.19 5.85 -9.46
N ILE A 76 -1.39 4.54 -9.47
CA ILE A 76 -1.41 3.72 -8.26
C ILE A 76 -0.57 2.47 -8.47
N LEU A 77 0.44 2.28 -7.62
CA LEU A 77 1.23 1.07 -7.54
C LEU A 77 0.70 0.17 -6.42
N ASN A 78 0.02 -0.91 -6.82
CA ASN A 78 -0.50 -1.93 -5.91
C ASN A 78 0.55 -3.03 -5.73
N THR A 79 1.12 -3.12 -4.53
CA THR A 79 2.12 -4.15 -4.20
C THR A 79 1.50 -5.41 -3.59
N VAL A 80 0.17 -5.58 -3.63
CA VAL A 80 -0.54 -6.74 -3.08
C VAL A 80 -1.49 -7.26 -4.16
N PRO A 81 -1.07 -8.24 -4.97
CA PRO A 81 -1.87 -8.74 -6.11
C PRO A 81 -3.25 -9.28 -5.70
N ALA A 82 -3.42 -9.76 -4.46
CA ALA A 82 -4.71 -10.18 -3.93
C ALA A 82 -5.72 -9.03 -3.72
N CYS A 83 -5.25 -7.78 -3.68
CA CYS A 83 -6.11 -6.61 -3.50
C CYS A 83 -6.70 -6.15 -4.83
N GLN A 84 -8.02 -5.91 -4.84
CA GLN A 84 -8.72 -5.43 -6.02
C GLN A 84 -8.45 -3.95 -6.28
N ASN A 85 -8.23 -3.59 -7.54
CA ASN A 85 -8.19 -2.20 -7.98
C ASN A 85 -9.63 -1.68 -8.13
N LEU A 86 -10.07 -0.85 -7.20
CA LEU A 86 -11.47 -0.42 -7.07
C LEU A 86 -11.90 0.60 -8.13
N TYR A 87 -10.98 1.44 -8.61
CA TYR A 87 -11.31 2.62 -9.42
C TYR A 87 -10.55 2.66 -10.75
N LYS A 88 -10.51 1.53 -11.48
CA LYS A 88 -9.75 1.38 -12.73
C LYS A 88 -10.10 2.40 -13.83
N ASN A 89 -11.30 2.98 -13.78
CA ASN A 89 -11.74 4.01 -14.73
C ASN A 89 -11.26 5.43 -14.37
N SER A 90 -10.71 5.64 -13.16
CA SER A 90 -10.28 6.95 -12.66
C SER A 90 -8.78 7.05 -12.44
N PHE A 91 -8.08 5.93 -12.25
CA PHE A 91 -6.64 5.90 -12.01
C PHE A 91 -5.98 4.82 -12.85
N THR A 92 -4.73 5.06 -13.26
CA THR A 92 -3.92 3.98 -13.85
C THR A 92 -3.30 3.15 -12.74
N TYR A 93 -3.50 1.84 -12.80
CA TYR A 93 -2.91 0.90 -11.84
C TYR A 93 -1.73 0.15 -12.45
N HIS A 94 -0.67 -0.01 -11.67
CA HIS A 94 0.37 -1.01 -11.89
C HIS A 94 0.35 -1.99 -10.73
N CYS A 95 0.23 -3.29 -11.04
CA CYS A 95 0.09 -4.34 -10.03
C CYS A 95 1.29 -5.26 -10.09
N LEU A 96 1.99 -5.39 -8.96
CA LEU A 96 3.06 -6.39 -8.84
C LEU A 96 2.43 -7.78 -8.76
N GLN A 97 2.89 -8.71 -9.59
CA GLN A 97 2.26 -10.03 -9.75
C GLN A 97 2.71 -11.05 -8.70
N ASP A 98 3.86 -10.81 -8.06
CA ASP A 98 4.48 -11.73 -7.11
C ASP A 98 4.21 -11.28 -5.66
N ASP A 99 3.70 -12.18 -4.83
CA ASP A 99 3.41 -11.92 -3.41
C ASP A 99 4.62 -12.18 -2.50
N GLN A 100 5.53 -13.07 -2.93
CA GLN A 100 6.68 -13.57 -2.16
C GLN A 100 7.92 -12.69 -2.37
N ASN A 101 8.21 -12.34 -3.62
CA ASN A 101 9.33 -11.49 -4.00
C ASN A 101 8.82 -10.14 -4.49
N LEU A 102 9.41 -9.05 -4.01
CA LEU A 102 9.14 -7.72 -4.55
C LEU A 102 9.99 -7.52 -5.81
N PRO A 103 9.39 -7.40 -7.01
CA PRO A 103 10.13 -7.07 -8.22
C PRO A 103 10.50 -5.58 -8.19
N PHE A 104 11.58 -5.26 -7.46
CA PHE A 104 12.03 -3.89 -7.26
C PHE A 104 12.29 -3.17 -8.59
N ASP A 105 12.91 -3.83 -9.57
CA ASP A 105 13.22 -3.20 -10.86
C ASP A 105 11.97 -2.76 -11.63
N ASP A 106 10.95 -3.61 -11.70
CA ASP A 106 9.67 -3.30 -12.35
C ASP A 106 8.95 -2.15 -11.65
N ALA A 107 8.88 -2.21 -10.31
CA ALA A 107 8.28 -1.15 -9.51
C ALA A 107 9.03 0.19 -9.63
N ILE A 108 10.36 0.16 -9.64
CA ILE A 108 11.20 1.36 -9.78
C ILE A 108 11.05 1.93 -11.20
N GLN A 109 11.07 1.09 -12.24
CA GLN A 109 10.87 1.54 -13.62
C GLN A 109 9.51 2.24 -13.79
N PHE A 110 8.45 1.68 -13.18
CA PHE A 110 7.14 2.33 -13.15
C PHE A 110 7.19 3.71 -12.46
N LEU A 111 7.84 3.81 -11.30
CA LEU A 111 7.97 5.08 -10.56
C LEU A 111 8.80 6.11 -11.33
N GLU A 112 9.91 5.71 -11.95
CA GLU A 112 10.73 6.57 -12.81
C GLU A 112 9.92 7.11 -13.99
N GLN A 113 9.07 6.29 -14.60
CA GLN A 113 8.19 6.75 -15.68
C GLN A 113 7.14 7.75 -15.15
N CYS A 114 6.55 7.48 -14.00
CA CYS A 114 5.59 8.41 -13.40
C CYS A 114 6.23 9.76 -13.04
N GLU A 115 7.48 9.75 -12.57
CA GLU A 115 8.23 10.98 -12.26
C GLU A 115 8.48 11.80 -13.54
N LYS A 116 8.88 11.14 -14.64
CA LYS A 116 9.03 11.77 -15.96
C LYS A 116 7.73 12.36 -16.48
N ASP A 117 6.62 11.66 -16.28
CA ASP A 117 5.27 12.09 -16.65
C ASP A 117 4.73 13.21 -15.74
N ARG A 118 5.45 13.57 -14.66
CA ARG A 118 4.99 14.46 -13.58
C ARG A 118 3.66 14.00 -12.97
N ALA A 119 3.46 12.68 -12.92
CA ALA A 119 2.25 12.08 -12.38
C ALA A 119 2.41 11.82 -10.88
N ARG A 120 1.40 12.21 -10.09
CA ARG A 120 1.34 11.86 -8.66
C ARG A 120 0.94 10.41 -8.47
N VAL A 121 1.76 9.68 -7.71
CA VAL A 121 1.67 8.23 -7.52
C VAL A 121 1.39 7.88 -6.07
N LEU A 122 0.43 6.97 -5.85
CA LEU A 122 0.30 6.25 -4.59
C LEU A 122 0.95 4.87 -4.69
N VAL A 123 1.91 4.58 -3.81
CA VAL A 123 2.40 3.21 -3.57
C VAL A 123 1.72 2.67 -2.32
N HIS A 124 1.00 1.55 -2.45
CA HIS A 124 0.31 0.96 -1.30
C HIS A 124 0.49 -0.55 -1.18
N CYS A 125 0.44 -1.00 0.07
CA CYS A 125 0.22 -2.41 0.43
C CYS A 125 -0.97 -2.49 1.39
N MET A 126 -1.20 -3.64 2.04
CA MET A 126 -2.34 -3.81 2.95
C MET A 126 -2.34 -2.73 4.06
N LEU A 127 -1.26 -2.65 4.85
CA LEU A 127 -1.16 -1.73 5.99
C LEU A 127 -0.34 -0.46 5.67
N GLY A 128 0.35 -0.42 4.54
CA GLY A 128 1.24 0.70 4.19
C GLY A 128 2.45 0.83 5.11
N LYS A 129 2.99 -0.30 5.61
CA LYS A 129 4.10 -0.33 6.58
C LYS A 129 5.36 -1.03 6.08
N ASN A 130 5.20 -2.02 5.21
CA ASN A 130 6.22 -3.02 4.94
C ASN A 130 6.55 -3.10 3.44
N ARG A 131 5.81 -3.90 2.65
CA ARG A 131 6.05 -4.06 1.20
C ARG A 131 6.09 -2.74 0.41
N SER A 132 5.08 -1.89 0.55
CA SER A 132 5.06 -0.59 -0.15
C SER A 132 6.17 0.35 0.32
N ALA A 133 6.50 0.32 1.61
CA ALA A 133 7.60 1.11 2.16
C ALA A 133 8.96 0.65 1.60
N ALA A 134 9.18 -0.67 1.48
CA ALA A 134 10.39 -1.21 0.87
C ALA A 134 10.57 -0.76 -0.59
N ILE A 135 9.50 -0.79 -1.40
CA ILE A 135 9.53 -0.27 -2.78
C ILE A 135 9.92 1.22 -2.80
N VAL A 136 9.28 2.03 -1.96
CA VAL A 136 9.59 3.47 -1.85
C VAL A 136 11.05 3.69 -1.46
N ILE A 137 11.55 2.92 -0.49
CA ILE A 137 12.94 3.00 -0.03
C ILE A 137 13.92 2.61 -1.15
N ALA A 138 13.66 1.50 -1.85
CA ALA A 138 14.47 1.08 -2.99
C ALA A 138 14.52 2.14 -4.10
N TYR A 139 13.37 2.76 -4.39
CA TYR A 139 13.30 3.86 -5.35
C TYR A 139 14.10 5.09 -4.91
N LEU A 140 14.05 5.47 -3.62
CA LEU A 140 14.87 6.57 -3.08
C LEU A 140 16.36 6.26 -3.19
N MET A 141 16.76 5.03 -2.85
CA MET A 141 18.15 4.58 -2.97
C MET A 141 18.65 4.68 -4.42
N LYS A 142 17.85 4.22 -5.38
CA LYS A 142 18.21 4.24 -6.81
C LYS A 142 18.19 5.64 -7.41
N SER A 143 17.11 6.40 -7.21
CA SER A 143 16.91 7.69 -7.86
C SER A 143 17.66 8.85 -7.20
N ARG A 144 17.84 8.82 -5.87
CA ARG A 144 18.51 9.89 -5.10
C ARG A 144 19.91 9.51 -4.65
N ARG A 145 20.37 8.29 -4.95
CA ARG A 145 21.66 7.74 -4.49
C ARG A 145 21.82 7.78 -2.96
N TRP A 146 20.71 7.68 -2.25
CA TRP A 146 20.72 7.60 -0.78
C TRP A 146 21.08 6.18 -0.35
N ASN A 147 21.73 6.05 0.79
CA ASN A 147 21.88 4.73 1.41
C ASN A 147 20.58 4.28 2.08
N LEU A 148 20.54 3.00 2.48
CA LEU A 148 19.36 2.42 3.14
C LEU A 148 18.97 3.17 4.42
N ALA A 149 19.95 3.52 5.27
CA ALA A 149 19.68 4.19 6.54
C ALA A 149 19.02 5.57 6.31
N GLN A 150 19.56 6.36 5.39
CA GLN A 150 19.01 7.66 5.00
C GLN A 150 17.59 7.53 4.43
N SER A 151 17.40 6.58 3.50
CA SER A 151 16.10 6.36 2.85
C SER A 151 15.04 5.90 3.84
N LEU A 152 15.39 4.97 4.73
CA LEU A 152 14.51 4.47 5.77
C LEU A 152 14.15 5.57 6.78
N GLN A 153 15.13 6.36 7.22
CA GLN A 153 14.90 7.47 8.13
C GLN A 153 13.94 8.49 7.51
N TRP A 154 14.19 8.90 6.26
CA TRP A 154 13.33 9.84 5.53
C TRP A 154 11.87 9.39 5.47
N VAL A 155 11.66 8.10 5.18
CA VAL A 155 10.32 7.51 5.10
C VAL A 155 9.68 7.41 6.49
N LYS A 156 10.44 7.02 7.52
CA LYS A 156 9.95 6.94 8.91
C LYS A 156 9.56 8.29 9.49
N GLU A 157 10.28 9.36 9.17
CA GLU A 157 9.92 10.72 9.59
C GLU A 157 8.55 11.16 9.05
N ARG A 158 8.15 10.65 7.88
CA ARG A 158 6.86 10.98 7.23
C ARG A 158 5.77 9.96 7.49
N ARG A 159 6.16 8.72 7.80
CA ARG A 159 5.25 7.62 8.14
C ARG A 159 5.85 6.77 9.26
N PRO A 160 5.71 7.19 10.54
CA PRO A 160 6.34 6.52 11.68
C PRO A 160 5.93 5.05 11.85
N SER A 161 4.78 4.66 11.31
CA SER A 161 4.29 3.28 11.35
C SER A 161 5.04 2.32 10.42
N VAL A 162 5.99 2.80 9.61
CA VAL A 162 6.79 1.97 8.71
C VAL A 162 7.68 1.03 9.51
N ASP A 163 7.57 -0.26 9.19
CA ASP A 163 8.27 -1.34 9.86
C ASP A 163 8.58 -2.44 8.83
N LEU A 164 9.86 -2.52 8.44
CA LEU A 164 10.33 -3.49 7.46
C LEU A 164 10.70 -4.80 8.16
N THR A 165 10.37 -5.92 7.54
CA THR A 165 10.83 -7.23 8.03
C THR A 165 12.32 -7.37 7.78
N GLN A 166 12.98 -8.21 8.57
CA GLN A 166 14.41 -8.49 8.42
C GLN A 166 14.77 -8.92 6.98
N GLY A 167 13.93 -9.73 6.33
CA GLY A 167 14.14 -10.15 4.94
C GLY A 167 14.20 -8.98 3.95
N LEU A 168 13.33 -7.98 4.10
CA LEU A 168 13.36 -6.78 3.25
C LEU A 168 14.54 -5.88 3.56
N HIS A 169 14.94 -5.78 4.83
CA HIS A 169 16.17 -5.08 5.20
C HIS A 169 17.40 -5.67 4.52
N THR A 170 17.51 -7.01 4.49
CA THR A 170 18.62 -7.69 3.81
C THR A 170 18.56 -7.47 2.31
N LEU A 171 17.39 -7.62 1.67
CA LEU A 171 17.23 -7.39 0.23
C LEU A 171 17.60 -5.98 -0.22
N LEU A 172 17.36 -4.96 0.61
CA LEU A 172 17.72 -3.57 0.33
C LEU A 172 19.18 -3.24 0.63
N SER A 173 19.92 -4.14 1.31
CA SER A 173 21.32 -3.94 1.68
C SER A 173 22.30 -4.60 0.71
N LEU A 174 21.78 -5.43 -0.22
CA LEU A 174 22.53 -6.09 -1.29
C LEU A 174 22.55 -5.22 -2.55
#